data_AF-A0A9I9E7D4-F1
#
_entry.id   AF-A0A9I9E7D4-F1
#
_cell.length_a   1.000
_cell.length_b   1.000
_cell.length_c   1.000
_cell.angle_alpha   90.00
_cell.angle_beta   90.00
_cell.angle_gamma   90.00
#
_symmetry.space_group_name_H-M   'P 1'
#
loop_
_entity.id
_entity.type
_entity.pdbx_description
1 polymer ?
#
loop_
_entity_poly.entity_id
_entity_poly.type
_entity_poly.pdbx_seq_one_letter_code
_entity_poly.pdbx_strand_id
1 'polypeptide(L)' 'MIVHKAHINLGVNISYQKAWRAKEHIVKILKGDAVESYTLIPNFFDELVESNPCTCTNLEIDDSDHFKFCF' A
#
# COMPACT_ATOMS: atom_id res chain seq x y z
N MET A 1 -10.10 16.14 -17.73
CA MET A 1 -8.64 15.94 -17.82
C MET A 1 -7.94 16.87 -16.84
N ILE A 2 -7.09 16.37 -15.93
CA ILE A 2 -6.52 17.11 -14.77
C ILE A 2 -5.82 18.42 -15.19
N VAL A 3 -5.09 18.40 -16.32
CA VAL A 3 -4.42 19.58 -16.90
C VAL A 3 -5.39 20.70 -17.23
N HIS A 4 -6.53 20.36 -17.87
CA HIS A 4 -7.56 21.34 -18.24
C HIS A 4 -8.19 21.99 -17.01
N LYS A 5 -8.37 21.22 -15.93
CA LYS A 5 -8.95 21.71 -14.67
C LYS A 5 -7.97 22.61 -13.91
N ALA A 6 -6.67 22.32 -13.95
CA ALA A 6 -5.64 23.18 -13.37
C ALA A 6 -5.53 24.53 -14.12
N HIS A 7 -5.62 24.51 -15.44
CA HIS A 7 -5.57 25.72 -16.25
C HIS A 7 -6.79 26.62 -16.02
N ILE A 8 -8.01 26.05 -16.01
CA ILE A 8 -9.24 26.83 -15.86
C ILE A 8 -9.46 27.30 -14.42
N ASN A 9 -9.23 26.44 -13.42
CA ASN A 9 -9.61 26.75 -12.04
C ASN A 9 -8.50 27.45 -11.25
N LEU A 10 -7.23 27.23 -11.60
CA LEU A 10 -6.09 27.74 -10.85
C LEU A 10 -5.24 28.72 -11.67
N GLY A 11 -5.54 28.92 -12.96
CA GLY A 11 -4.75 29.76 -13.86
C GLY A 11 -3.32 29.23 -14.09
N VAL A 12 -3.04 28.00 -13.67
CA VAL A 12 -1.69 27.42 -13.76
C VAL A 12 -1.58 26.59 -15.02
N ASN A 13 -0.66 26.98 -15.89
CA ASN A 13 -0.28 26.17 -17.04
C ASN A 13 0.65 25.03 -16.58
N ILE A 14 0.13 23.81 -16.54
CA ILE A 14 0.87 22.60 -16.13
C ILE A 14 1.02 21.68 -17.34
N SER A 15 2.24 21.23 -17.61
CA SER A 15 2.47 20.24 -18.66
C SER A 15 1.81 18.91 -18.30
N TYR A 16 1.38 18.17 -19.33
CA TYR A 16 0.78 16.84 -19.14
C TYR A 16 1.67 15.90 -18.32
N GLN A 17 2.97 15.88 -18.59
CA GLN A 17 3.93 15.06 -17.85
C GLN A 17 3.97 15.40 -16.36
N LYS A 18 3.92 16.69 -16.01
CA LYS A 18 3.92 17.13 -14.62
C LYS A 18 2.62 16.76 -13.91
N ALA A 19 1.48 16.87 -14.59
CA ALA A 19 0.18 16.42 -14.06
C ALA A 19 0.14 14.89 -13.87
N TRP A 20 0.71 14.12 -14.81
CA TRP A 20 0.79 12.66 -14.70
C TRP A 20 1.65 12.23 -13.51
N ARG A 21 2.86 12.79 -13.37
CA ARG A 21 3.77 12.52 -12.25
C ARG A 21 3.12 12.86 -10.90
N ALA A 22 2.42 13.99 -10.81
CA ALA A 22 1.69 14.36 -9.59
C ALA A 22 0.59 13.35 -9.24
N LYS A 23 -0.17 12.88 -10.24
CA LYS A 23 -1.17 11.82 -10.06
C LYS A 23 -0.54 10.53 -9.55
N GLU A 24 0.54 10.06 -10.19
CA GLU A 24 1.26 8.85 -9.77
C GLU A 24 1.79 8.98 -8.35
N HIS A 25 2.30 10.15 -7.97
CA HIS A 25 2.80 10.41 -6.64
C HIS A 25 1.69 10.32 -5.58
N ILE A 26 0.54 10.96 -5.83
CA ILE A 26 -0.63 10.86 -4.94
C ILE A 26 -1.13 9.41 -4.85
N VAL A 27 -1.16 8.67 -5.95
CA VAL A 27 -1.56 7.25 -5.94
C VAL A 27 -0.60 6.41 -5.09
N LYS A 28 0.71 6.67 -5.14
CA LYS A 28 1.68 5.99 -4.27
C LYS A 28 1.46 6.32 -2.80
N ILE A 29 1.22 7.59 -2.48
CA ILE A 29 0.93 8.02 -1.10
C ILE A 29 -0.35 7.33 -0.59
N LEU A 30 -1.41 7.31 -1.40
CA LEU A 30 -2.70 6.72 -1.02
C LEU A 30 -2.64 5.21 -0.84
N LYS A 31 -1.86 4.52 -1.67
CA LYS A 31 -1.69 3.06 -1.57
C LYS A 31 -0.77 2.64 -0.42
N GLY A 32 -0.03 3.59 0.16
CA GLY A 32 1.00 3.30 1.14
C GLY A 32 2.16 2.51 0.55
N ASP A 33 3.08 2.09 1.41
CA ASP A 33 4.08 1.11 1.04
C ASP A 33 3.46 -0.29 1.17
N ALA A 34 3.61 -1.09 0.12
CA ALA A 34 3.18 -2.48 0.15
C ALA A 34 3.96 -3.24 1.23
N VAL A 35 5.26 -2.95 1.39
CA VAL A 35 6.12 -3.58 2.41
C VAL A 35 5.55 -3.32 3.81
N GLU A 36 5.30 -2.05 4.15
CA GLU A 36 4.66 -1.66 5.42
C GLU A 36 3.26 -2.27 5.61
N SER A 37 2.54 -2.57 4.53
CA SER A 37 1.23 -3.23 4.65
C SER A 37 1.37 -4.71 5.01
N TYR A 38 2.43 -5.37 4.54
CA TYR A 38 2.70 -6.79 4.80
C TYR A 38 3.37 -7.05 6.15
N THR A 39 4.02 -6.06 6.78
CA THR A 39 4.63 -6.20 8.11
C THR A 39 3.61 -6.45 9.23
N LEU A 40 2.33 -6.13 9.01
CA LEU A 40 1.25 -6.38 9.98
C LEU A 40 0.70 -7.80 9.93
N ILE A 41 1.02 -8.57 8.90
CA ILE A 41 0.46 -9.91 8.70
C ILE A 41 0.89 -10.89 9.81
N PRO A 42 2.16 -10.95 10.24
CA PRO A 42 2.57 -11.83 11.34
C PRO A 42 1.76 -11.59 12.62
N ASN A 43 1.65 -10.33 13.05
CA ASN A 43 0.87 -9.95 14.24
C ASN A 43 -0.61 -10.38 14.13
N PHE A 44 -1.20 -10.24 12.93
CA PHE A 44 -2.57 -10.70 12.70
C PHE A 44 -2.73 -12.22 12.88
N PHE A 45 -1.76 -13.01 12.42
CA PHE A 45 -1.79 -14.47 12.60
C PHE A 45 -1.58 -14.87 14.07
N ASP A 46 -0.73 -14.14 14.80
CA ASP A 46 -0.57 -14.35 16.24
C ASP A 46 -1.89 -14.13 16.99
N GLU A 47 -2.58 -13.01 16.73
CA GLU A 47 -3.90 -12.72 17.29
C GLU A 47 -4.96 -13.76 16.86
N LEU A 48 -4.89 -14.25 15.63
CA LEU A 48 -5.82 -15.25 15.10
C LEU A 48 -5.71 -16.60 15.82
N VAL A 49 -4.48 -17.05 16.09
CA VAL A 49 -4.21 -18.30 16.82
C VAL A 49 -4.61 -18.17 18.29
N GLU A 50 -4.33 -17.03 18.92
CA GLU A 50 -4.77 -16.77 20.30
C GLU A 50 -6.30 -16.78 20.42
N SER A 51 -7.01 -16.13 19.50
CA SER A 51 -8.48 -16.07 19.52
C SER A 51 -9.14 -17.39 19.13
N ASN A 52 -8.49 -18.21 18.31
CA ASN A 52 -9.03 -19.47 17.80
C ASN A 52 -7.95 -20.56 17.84
N PRO A 53 -7.75 -21.23 18.98
CA PRO A 53 -6.68 -22.20 19.18
C PRO A 53 -6.74 -23.44 18.26
N CYS A 54 -7.86 -23.65 17.56
CA CYS A 54 -8.03 -24.72 16.56
C CYS A 54 -7.59 -24.32 15.14
N THR A 55 -7.18 -23.07 14.92
CA THR A 55 -6.71 -22.59 13.62
C THR A 55 -5.28 -23.08 13.41
N CYS A 56 -5.10 -24.11 12.59
CA CYS A 56 -3.78 -24.45 12.06
C CYS A 56 -3.48 -23.50 10.91
N THR A 57 -2.56 -22.57 11.15
CA THR A 57 -2.01 -21.68 10.11
C THR A 57 -0.49 -21.81 10.11
N ASN A 58 0.10 -22.09 8.95
CA ASN A 58 1.55 -22.19 8.79
C ASN A 58 2.06 -20.92 8.10
N LEU A 59 2.54 -19.97 8.91
CA LEU A 59 3.10 -18.70 8.46
C LEU A 59 4.61 -18.85 8.20
N GLU A 60 5.05 -18.57 6.98
CA GLU A 60 6.48 -18.47 6.64
C GLU A 60 6.90 -17.00 6.53
N ILE A 61 8.00 -16.69 7.20
CA ILE A 61 8.65 -15.38 7.25
C ILE A 61 10.05 -15.54 6.65
N ASP A 62 10.54 -14.51 5.97
CA ASP A 62 11.90 -14.52 5.39
C ASP A 62 12.99 -14.15 6.42
N ASP A 63 14.26 -14.16 5.97
CA ASP A 63 15.42 -13.84 6.81
C ASP A 63 15.44 -12.38 7.31
N SER A 64 14.56 -11.52 6.79
CA SER A 64 14.41 -10.11 7.17
C SER A 64 13.15 -9.85 8.00
N ASP A 65 12.54 -10.90 8.55
CA ASP A 65 11.31 -10.83 9.34
C ASP A 65 10.10 -10.30 8.54
N HIS A 66 10.08 -10.54 7.22
CA HIS A 66 8.96 -10.16 6.35
C HIS A 66 8.11 -11.36 5.95
N PHE A 67 6.80 -11.11 5.85
CA PHE A 67 5.85 -12.10 5.38
C PHE A 67 6.24 -12.67 4.01
N LYS A 68 6.29 -14.00 3.91
CA LYS A 68 6.59 -14.72 2.67
C LYS A 68 5.36 -15.41 2.10
N PHE A 69 4.71 -16.29 2.87
CA PHE A 69 3.42 -16.92 2.54
C PHE A 69 2.79 -17.59 3.76
N CYS A 70 1.51 -17.99 3.66
CA CYS A 70 0.80 -18.76 4.69
C CYS A 70 -0.09 -19.84 4.04
N PHE A 71 -0.29 -20.97 4.75
CA PHE A 71 -1.23 -22.06 4.40
C PHE A 71 -2.17 -22.42 5.55
#